data_AF-A0A6V7IKD9-F1
#
_entry.id   AF-A0A6V7IKD9-F1
#
_cell.length_a   1.000
_cell.length_b   1.000
_cell.length_c   1.000
_cell.angle_alpha   90.00
_cell.angle_beta   90.00
_cell.angle_gamma   90.00
#
_symmetry.space_group_name_H-M   'P 1'
#
loop_
_entity.id
_entity.type
_entity.pdbx_description
1 polymer ?
#
loop_
_entity_poly.entity_id
_entity_poly.type
_entity_poly.pdbx_seq_one_letter_code
_entity_poly.pdbx_strand_id
1 'polypeptide(L)'
;MMKSPSLFELSSRRIAERIWKDSEVKKIFIPLITPNKFGVDCTVQEAMRKNLVTTVRRRIKSLKLPVPVRNHIFSVMSSMGILIKKYMEDLVMDKDMNRLGVGTLLDHISWTPSGTIDKGATIRSLVKYLPKTYETWVKLASHCLVDMIKDFNVSPGLMYNHMIRAKCSFWASRDMESVLALYWYGKNGGSHSVLVELFMAEMYDDLYYQEKFSIEENMLAFSFVYCNYEGVKYFWSVLNDEQRERSIINIIGQNNRRLFESGNCHDIDL
;
A
#
# COMPACT_ATOMS: atom_id res chain seq x y z
N MET A 1 21.17 7.14 0.31
CA MET A 1 20.69 8.37 -0.37
C MET A 1 19.94 7.99 -1.65
N MET A 2 18.62 8.22 -1.74
CA MET A 2 17.91 8.10 -3.01
C MET A 2 18.22 9.33 -3.86
N LYS A 3 18.82 9.13 -5.05
CA LYS A 3 19.06 10.23 -5.99
C LYS A 3 17.71 10.77 -6.47
N SER A 4 17.57 12.11 -6.48
CA SER A 4 16.43 12.73 -7.13
C SER A 4 16.39 12.29 -8.60
N PRO A 5 15.22 11.87 -9.12
CA PRO A 5 15.10 11.45 -10.50
C PRO A 5 15.47 12.60 -11.44
N SER A 6 16.16 12.28 -12.52
CA SER A 6 16.51 13.26 -13.55
C SER A 6 15.25 13.78 -14.26
N LEU A 7 15.33 14.98 -14.85
CA LEU A 7 14.25 15.52 -15.69
C LEU A 7 13.89 14.57 -16.84
N PHE A 8 14.88 13.83 -17.36
CA PHE A 8 14.69 12.83 -18.39
C PHE A 8 13.85 11.64 -17.90
N GLU A 9 14.12 11.12 -16.70
CA GLU A 9 13.36 10.03 -16.09
C GLU A 9 11.92 10.45 -15.78
N LEU A 10 11.74 11.64 -15.21
CA LEU A 10 10.41 12.20 -14.93
C LEU A 10 9.59 12.36 -16.21
N SER A 11 10.19 12.89 -17.27
CA SER A 11 9.52 13.08 -18.57
C SER A 11 9.15 11.74 -19.20
N SER A 12 10.07 10.78 -19.18
CA SER A 12 9.85 9.44 -19.73
C SER A 12 8.73 8.71 -18.99
N ARG A 13 8.64 8.87 -17.67
CA ARG A 13 7.56 8.32 -16.86
C ARG A 13 6.21 8.96 -17.17
N ARG A 14 6.14 10.29 -17.27
CA ARG A 14 4.89 10.97 -17.66
C ARG A 14 4.38 10.52 -19.03
N ILE A 15 5.29 10.28 -19.98
CA ILE A 15 4.93 9.70 -21.28
C ILE A 15 4.42 8.27 -21.10
N ALA A 16 5.12 7.44 -20.33
CA ALA A 16 4.72 6.07 -20.03
C ALA A 16 3.33 5.98 -19.36
N GLU A 17 3.06 6.84 -18.37
CA GLU A 17 1.75 6.97 -17.71
C GLU A 17 0.64 7.29 -18.72
N ARG A 18 0.90 8.24 -19.64
CA ARG A 18 -0.06 8.59 -20.69
C ARG A 18 -0.34 7.42 -21.63
N ILE A 19 0.69 6.64 -21.99
CA ILE A 19 0.51 5.47 -22.86
C ILE A 19 -0.25 4.36 -22.11
N TRP A 20 -0.01 4.16 -20.81
CA TRP A 20 -0.80 3.21 -20.01
C TRP A 20 -2.28 3.58 -19.91
N LYS A 21 -2.62 4.87 -20.08
CA LYS A 21 -4.00 5.35 -20.15
C LYS A 21 -4.66 5.19 -21.53
N ASP A 22 -3.89 4.84 -22.57
CA ASP A 22 -4.40 4.63 -23.93
C ASP A 22 -5.37 3.43 -23.99
N SER A 23 -6.51 3.62 -24.64
CA SER A 23 -7.59 2.61 -24.68
C SER A 23 -7.17 1.33 -25.40
N GLU A 24 -6.34 1.39 -26.45
CA GLU A 24 -5.86 0.19 -27.16
C GLU A 24 -4.88 -0.60 -26.29
N VAL A 25 -3.98 0.08 -25.58
CA VAL A 25 -3.05 -0.55 -24.63
C VAL A 25 -3.83 -1.22 -23.50
N LYS A 26 -4.79 -0.53 -22.91
CA LYS A 26 -5.65 -1.07 -21.85
C LYS A 26 -6.45 -2.29 -22.27
N LYS A 27 -7.04 -2.26 -23.47
CA LYS A 27 -7.85 -3.38 -24.00
C LYS A 27 -7.08 -4.69 -24.03
N ILE A 28 -5.76 -4.63 -24.28
CA ILE A 28 -4.88 -5.81 -24.31
C ILE A 28 -4.35 -6.12 -22.91
N PHE A 29 -4.02 -5.10 -22.12
CA PHE A 29 -3.39 -5.28 -20.82
C PHE A 29 -4.36 -5.78 -19.74
N ILE A 30 -5.59 -5.25 -19.68
CA ILE A 30 -6.56 -5.61 -18.64
C ILE A 30 -6.79 -7.13 -18.56
N PRO A 31 -7.03 -7.86 -19.68
CA PRO A 31 -7.13 -9.32 -19.62
C PRO A 31 -5.88 -10.03 -19.10
N LEU A 32 -4.68 -9.47 -19.30
CA LEU A 32 -3.41 -10.07 -18.83
C LEU A 32 -3.20 -9.92 -17.32
N ILE A 33 -3.79 -8.92 -16.69
CA ILE A 33 -3.65 -8.63 -15.25
C ILE A 33 -4.90 -8.95 -14.44
N THR A 34 -6.01 -9.28 -15.10
CA THR A 34 -7.20 -9.78 -14.41
C THR A 34 -6.90 -11.21 -13.95
N PRO A 35 -7.00 -11.52 -12.65
CA PRO A 35 -6.79 -12.87 -12.15
C PRO A 35 -7.71 -13.86 -12.90
N ASN A 36 -7.10 -14.86 -13.54
CA ASN A 36 -7.82 -15.89 -14.27
C ASN A 36 -8.75 -16.63 -13.30
N LYS A 37 -10.06 -16.40 -13.38
CA LYS A 37 -11.04 -17.33 -12.78
C LYS A 37 -11.16 -18.64 -13.58
N PHE A 38 -10.64 -18.67 -14.80
CA PHE A 38 -10.64 -19.84 -15.69
C PHE A 38 -9.31 -19.88 -16.43
N GLY A 39 -8.62 -21.03 -16.41
CA GLY A 39 -7.26 -21.22 -16.92
C GLY A 39 -7.11 -20.85 -18.39
N VAL A 40 -6.80 -19.59 -18.68
CA VAL A 40 -6.39 -19.15 -20.01
C VAL A 40 -5.09 -19.87 -20.36
N ASP A 41 -5.10 -20.55 -21.51
CA ASP A 41 -3.94 -21.26 -22.06
C ASP A 41 -2.70 -20.34 -22.10
N CYS A 42 -1.55 -20.88 -21.70
CA CYS A 42 -0.25 -20.23 -21.75
C CYS A 42 0.06 -19.66 -23.15
N THR A 43 -0.36 -20.36 -24.20
CA THR A 43 -0.17 -19.91 -25.59
C THR A 43 -0.92 -18.62 -25.89
N VAL A 44 -2.15 -18.48 -25.38
CA VAL A 44 -3.00 -17.29 -25.52
C VAL A 44 -2.41 -16.12 -24.74
N GLN A 45 -1.93 -16.35 -23.51
CA GLN A 45 -1.27 -15.31 -22.73
C GLN A 45 -0.01 -14.78 -23.43
N GLU A 46 0.79 -15.66 -24.01
CA GLU A 46 2.01 -15.26 -24.73
C GLU A 46 1.70 -14.47 -26.00
N ALA A 47 0.67 -14.86 -26.76
CA ALA A 47 0.18 -14.09 -27.90
C ALA A 47 -0.29 -12.69 -27.48
N MET A 48 -1.03 -12.58 -26.36
CA MET A 48 -1.48 -11.30 -25.82
C MET A 48 -0.31 -10.42 -25.35
N ARG A 49 0.72 -10.98 -24.72
CA ARG A 49 1.96 -10.24 -24.36
C ARG A 49 2.67 -9.70 -25.59
N LYS A 50 2.84 -10.51 -26.64
CA LYS A 50 3.43 -10.07 -27.91
C LYS A 50 2.62 -8.95 -28.56
N ASN A 51 1.30 -9.05 -28.52
CA ASN A 51 0.41 -8.00 -29.02
C ASN A 51 0.55 -6.69 -28.22
N LEU A 52 0.61 -6.77 -26.89
CA LEU A 52 0.84 -5.62 -26.02
C LEU A 52 2.17 -4.93 -26.33
N VAL A 53 3.27 -5.69 -26.42
CA VAL A 53 4.60 -5.17 -26.76
C VAL A 53 4.59 -4.46 -28.11
N THR A 54 3.95 -5.06 -29.12
CA THR A 54 3.83 -4.48 -30.46
C THR A 54 3.04 -3.17 -30.44
N THR A 55 1.91 -3.15 -29.73
CA THR A 55 1.06 -1.98 -29.59
C THR A 55 1.76 -0.84 -28.88
N VAL A 56 2.44 -1.13 -27.76
CA VAL A 56 3.23 -0.13 -27.01
C VAL A 56 4.37 0.42 -27.87
N ARG A 57 5.11 -0.44 -28.58
CA ARG A 57 6.18 0.00 -29.50
C ARG A 57 5.65 0.91 -30.60
N ARG A 58 4.47 0.60 -31.17
CA ARG A 58 3.80 1.45 -32.17
C ARG A 58 3.47 2.83 -31.59
N ARG A 59 2.90 2.89 -30.38
CA ARG A 59 2.61 4.16 -29.68
C ARG A 59 3.87 4.98 -29.44
N ILE A 60 4.93 4.37 -28.90
CA ILE A 60 6.21 5.07 -28.67
C ILE A 60 6.83 5.55 -29.99
N LYS A 61 6.77 4.74 -31.06
CA LYS A 61 7.27 5.15 -32.39
C LYS A 61 6.56 6.39 -32.93
N SER A 62 5.26 6.53 -32.69
CA SER A 62 4.49 7.70 -33.15
C SER A 62 4.91 9.04 -32.50
N LEU A 63 5.65 9.00 -31.39
CA LEU A 63 6.15 10.20 -30.71
C LEU A 63 7.31 10.89 -31.45
N LYS A 64 7.85 10.28 -32.53
CA LYS A 64 8.97 10.81 -33.33
C LYS A 64 10.23 11.16 -32.52
N LEU A 65 10.45 10.47 -31.40
CA LEU A 65 11.62 10.65 -30.53
C LEU A 65 12.85 9.85 -31.02
N PRO A 66 14.09 10.26 -30.65
CA PRO A 66 15.29 9.49 -30.92
C PRO A 66 15.23 8.05 -30.38
N VAL A 67 15.88 7.11 -31.06
CA VAL A 67 15.89 5.68 -30.68
C VAL A 67 16.28 5.46 -29.21
N PRO A 68 17.34 6.07 -28.65
CA PRO A 68 17.71 5.85 -27.25
C PRO A 68 16.59 6.25 -26.28
N VAL A 69 15.91 7.36 -26.56
CA VAL A 69 14.80 7.86 -25.74
C VAL A 69 13.60 6.92 -25.82
N ARG A 70 13.26 6.43 -27.02
CA ARG A 70 12.18 5.45 -27.20
C ARG A 70 12.45 4.15 -26.45
N ASN A 71 13.68 3.66 -26.49
CA ASN A 71 14.09 2.44 -25.77
C ASN A 71 13.99 2.65 -24.26
N HIS A 72 14.39 3.82 -23.77
CA HIS A 72 14.26 4.15 -22.35
C HIS A 72 12.78 4.22 -21.92
N ILE A 73 11.91 4.90 -22.66
CA ILE A 73 10.46 4.95 -22.38
C ILE A 73 9.86 3.54 -22.37
N PHE A 74 10.25 2.69 -23.32
CA PHE A 74 9.79 1.29 -23.38
C PHE A 74 10.23 0.49 -22.14
N SER A 75 11.47 0.69 -21.66
CA SER A 75 11.97 0.09 -20.43
C SER A 75 11.15 0.53 -19.21
N VAL A 76 10.94 1.84 -19.05
CA VAL A 76 10.11 2.42 -17.97
C VAL A 76 8.70 1.84 -17.99
N MET A 77 8.07 1.77 -19.17
CA MET A 77 6.75 1.17 -19.33
C MET A 77 6.72 -0.29 -18.89
N SER A 78 7.75 -1.07 -19.23
CA SER A 78 7.85 -2.49 -18.86
C SER A 78 7.93 -2.65 -17.34
N SER A 79 8.77 -1.86 -16.66
CA SER A 79 8.86 -1.86 -15.20
C SER A 79 7.55 -1.45 -14.54
N MET A 80 6.88 -0.41 -15.05
CA MET A 80 5.58 0.00 -14.55
C MET A 80 4.53 -1.11 -14.72
N GLY A 81 4.50 -1.79 -15.87
CA GLY A 81 3.58 -2.90 -16.12
C GLY A 81 3.71 -4.05 -15.11
N ILE A 82 4.94 -4.37 -14.70
CA ILE A 82 5.20 -5.37 -13.65
C ILE A 82 4.64 -4.91 -12.30
N LEU A 83 4.91 -3.66 -11.92
CA LEU A 83 4.41 -3.09 -10.67
C LEU A 83 2.87 -3.04 -10.64
N ILE A 84 2.25 -2.64 -11.74
CA ILE A 84 0.78 -2.63 -11.88
C ILE A 84 0.24 -4.04 -11.72
N LYS A 85 0.80 -5.04 -12.43
CA LYS A 85 0.34 -6.43 -12.35
C LYS A 85 0.38 -6.95 -10.91
N LYS A 86 1.52 -6.79 -10.24
CA LYS A 86 1.68 -7.21 -8.84
C LYS A 86 0.68 -6.53 -7.92
N TYR A 87 0.51 -5.22 -8.06
CA TYR A 87 -0.42 -4.47 -7.22
C TYR A 87 -1.88 -4.85 -7.50
N MET A 88 -2.23 -5.17 -8.75
CA MET A 88 -3.57 -5.62 -9.13
C MET A 88 -3.86 -7.03 -8.64
N GLU A 89 -2.85 -7.92 -8.60
CA GLU A 89 -3.00 -9.23 -7.96
C GLU A 89 -3.33 -9.07 -6.47
N ASP A 90 -2.66 -8.16 -5.76
CA ASP A 90 -2.96 -7.86 -4.35
C ASP A 90 -4.36 -7.21 -4.17
N LEU A 91 -4.74 -6.28 -5.06
CA LEU A 91 -6.02 -5.57 -4.97
C LEU A 91 -7.23 -6.40 -5.41
N VAL A 92 -7.14 -7.22 -6.45
CA VAL A 92 -8.30 -7.96 -6.98
C VAL A 92 -8.67 -9.16 -6.10
N MET A 93 -7.74 -9.64 -5.26
CA MET A 93 -8.04 -10.59 -4.19
C MET A 93 -8.97 -9.98 -3.12
N ASP A 94 -9.06 -8.65 -3.05
CA ASP A 94 -10.05 -7.95 -2.23
C ASP A 94 -11.42 -7.95 -2.94
N LYS A 95 -12.44 -8.51 -2.27
CA LYS A 95 -13.79 -8.69 -2.80
C LYS A 95 -14.47 -7.35 -3.15
N ASP A 96 -14.16 -6.29 -2.42
CA ASP A 96 -14.77 -4.97 -2.64
C ASP A 96 -14.14 -4.29 -3.85
N MET A 97 -12.82 -4.42 -4.02
CA MET A 97 -12.08 -3.90 -5.18
C MET A 97 -12.43 -4.60 -6.49
N ASN A 98 -12.73 -5.90 -6.43
CA ASN A 98 -13.14 -6.67 -7.61
C ASN A 98 -14.42 -6.11 -8.26
N ARG A 99 -15.29 -5.46 -7.48
CA ARG A 99 -16.54 -4.86 -8.00
C ARG A 99 -16.33 -3.65 -8.90
N LEU A 100 -15.20 -2.94 -8.75
CA LEU A 100 -14.90 -1.74 -9.54
C LEU A 100 -14.46 -2.03 -10.98
N GLY A 101 -14.01 -3.27 -11.23
CA GLY A 101 -13.39 -3.66 -12.48
C GLY A 101 -11.96 -3.15 -12.62
N VAL A 102 -11.10 -3.98 -13.20
CA VAL A 102 -9.66 -3.71 -13.35
C VAL A 102 -9.37 -2.45 -14.17
N GLY A 103 -10.23 -2.12 -15.14
CA GLY A 103 -10.10 -0.89 -15.93
C GLY A 103 -10.19 0.38 -15.07
N THR A 104 -11.18 0.45 -14.19
CA THR A 104 -11.34 1.55 -13.23
C THR A 104 -10.14 1.60 -12.30
N LEU A 105 -9.74 0.47 -11.71
CA LEU A 105 -8.58 0.43 -10.81
C LEU A 105 -7.31 0.97 -11.49
N LEU A 106 -7.07 0.60 -12.75
CA LEU A 106 -5.92 1.04 -13.54
C LEU A 106 -5.90 2.55 -13.78
N ASP A 107 -7.07 3.17 -13.98
CA ASP A 107 -7.19 4.61 -14.19
C ASP A 107 -6.82 5.46 -12.97
N HIS A 108 -6.91 4.84 -11.79
CA HIS A 108 -6.70 5.47 -10.50
C HIS A 108 -5.30 5.26 -9.93
N ILE A 109 -4.44 4.46 -10.58
CA ILE A 109 -3.06 4.26 -10.14
C ILE A 109 -2.31 5.60 -10.17
N SER A 110 -1.80 5.96 -8.99
CA SER A 110 -0.93 7.11 -8.78
C SER A 110 0.52 6.65 -8.60
N TRP A 111 1.47 7.48 -9.01
CA TRP A 111 2.90 7.16 -8.99
C TRP A 111 3.66 8.13 -8.08
N THR A 112 4.62 7.60 -7.32
CA THR A 112 5.56 8.41 -6.56
C THR A 112 6.62 9.03 -7.47
N PRO A 113 7.30 10.10 -7.02
CA PRO A 113 8.47 10.63 -7.74
C PRO A 113 9.58 9.61 -7.94
N SER A 114 9.72 8.60 -7.08
CA SER A 114 10.71 7.51 -7.24
C SER A 114 10.28 6.43 -8.24
N GLY A 115 9.02 6.43 -8.69
CA GLY A 115 8.53 5.50 -9.73
C GLY A 115 7.91 4.23 -9.20
N THR A 116 7.54 4.23 -7.93
CA THR A 116 6.69 3.19 -7.33
C THR A 116 5.23 3.63 -7.36
N ILE A 117 4.30 2.69 -7.15
CA ILE A 117 2.89 3.02 -7.00
C ILE A 117 2.69 3.73 -5.65
N ASP A 118 2.09 4.92 -5.69
CA ASP A 118 1.63 5.62 -4.50
C ASP A 118 0.29 5.00 -4.09
N LYS A 119 0.37 4.01 -3.18
CA LYS A 119 -0.82 3.28 -2.70
C LYS A 119 -1.82 4.21 -2.03
N GLY A 120 -1.36 5.16 -1.20
CA GLY A 120 -2.23 6.10 -0.51
C GLY A 120 -2.98 7.01 -1.49
N ALA A 121 -2.28 7.61 -2.46
CA ALA A 121 -2.91 8.45 -3.47
C ALA A 121 -3.86 7.64 -4.38
N THR A 122 -3.48 6.41 -4.72
CA THR A 122 -4.34 5.50 -5.49
C THR A 122 -5.65 5.23 -4.76
N ILE A 123 -5.60 4.80 -3.49
CA ILE A 123 -6.79 4.52 -2.68
C ILE A 123 -7.63 5.78 -2.44
N ARG A 124 -7.00 6.95 -2.17
CA ARG A 124 -7.72 8.24 -2.07
C ARG A 124 -8.55 8.52 -3.31
N SER A 125 -8.02 8.23 -4.50
CA SER A 125 -8.75 8.46 -5.75
C SER A 125 -9.89 7.46 -5.99
N LEU A 126 -9.80 6.27 -5.38
CA LEU A 126 -10.79 5.19 -5.48
C LEU A 126 -11.92 5.28 -4.45
N VAL A 127 -11.71 5.97 -3.33
CA VAL A 127 -12.60 5.95 -2.15
C VAL A 127 -14.09 6.18 -2.48
N LYS A 128 -14.39 7.08 -3.43
CA LYS A 128 -15.77 7.41 -3.83
C LYS A 128 -16.51 6.28 -4.54
N TYR A 129 -15.78 5.26 -5.01
CA TYR A 129 -16.33 4.08 -5.67
C TYR A 129 -16.40 2.89 -4.72
N LEU A 130 -15.67 2.92 -3.61
CA LEU A 130 -15.62 1.80 -2.67
C LEU A 130 -16.91 1.72 -1.84
N PRO A 131 -17.39 0.51 -1.53
CA PRO A 131 -18.57 0.35 -0.70
C PRO A 131 -18.28 0.78 0.74
N LYS A 132 -19.28 1.34 1.44
CA LYS A 132 -19.14 1.77 2.85
C LYS A 132 -19.20 0.57 3.80
N THR A 133 -18.18 -0.28 3.73
CA THR A 133 -18.01 -1.51 4.52
C THR A 133 -16.90 -1.34 5.55
N TYR A 134 -16.86 -2.25 6.54
CA TYR A 134 -15.76 -2.32 7.49
C TYR A 134 -14.42 -2.61 6.77
N GLU A 135 -14.45 -3.52 5.80
CA GLU A 135 -13.30 -3.93 5.00
C GLU A 135 -12.69 -2.73 4.25
N THR A 136 -13.53 -1.92 3.60
CA THR A 136 -13.06 -0.69 2.95
C THR A 136 -12.48 0.28 3.96
N TRP A 137 -13.10 0.42 5.13
CA TRP A 137 -12.58 1.30 6.18
C TRP A 137 -11.22 0.86 6.70
N VAL A 138 -11.01 -0.44 6.93
CA VAL A 138 -9.70 -1.02 7.29
C VAL A 138 -8.66 -0.68 6.22
N LYS A 139 -9.04 -0.70 4.93
CA LYS A 139 -8.15 -0.30 3.84
C LYS A 139 -7.77 1.18 3.89
N LEU A 140 -8.73 2.06 4.14
CA LEU A 140 -8.46 3.49 4.29
C LEU A 140 -7.54 3.75 5.49
N ALA A 141 -7.81 3.06 6.60
CA ALA A 141 -7.02 3.08 7.82
C ALA A 141 -5.58 2.62 7.60
N SER A 142 -5.36 1.53 6.86
CA SER A 142 -4.02 1.00 6.60
C SER A 142 -3.13 1.95 5.80
N HIS A 143 -3.75 2.83 5.01
CA HIS A 143 -3.12 3.91 4.26
C HIS A 143 -3.11 5.27 4.98
N CYS A 144 -3.52 5.33 6.25
CA CYS A 144 -3.52 6.53 7.10
C CYS A 144 -4.23 7.74 6.47
N LEU A 145 -5.37 7.50 5.81
CA LEU A 145 -6.15 8.51 5.09
C LEU A 145 -7.14 9.25 6.00
N VAL A 146 -6.62 10.10 6.88
CA VAL A 146 -7.36 10.74 8.00
C VAL A 146 -8.67 11.41 7.59
N ASP A 147 -8.60 12.24 6.55
CA ASP A 147 -9.72 13.00 5.99
C ASP A 147 -10.81 12.04 5.50
N MET A 148 -10.40 11.04 4.72
CA MET A 148 -11.32 10.04 4.19
C MET A 148 -11.96 9.23 5.30
N ILE A 149 -11.20 8.80 6.31
CA ILE A 149 -11.69 7.98 7.43
C ILE A 149 -12.77 8.72 8.23
N LYS A 150 -12.58 10.01 8.50
CA LYS A 150 -13.57 10.86 9.18
C LYS A 150 -14.86 10.95 8.38
N ASP A 151 -14.73 11.14 7.07
CA ASP A 151 -15.88 11.28 6.17
C ASP A 151 -16.53 9.93 5.83
N PHE A 152 -15.81 8.82 6.00
CA PHE A 152 -16.27 7.47 5.63
C PHE A 152 -17.40 6.95 6.53
N ASN A 153 -17.65 7.61 7.69
CA ASN A 153 -18.78 7.43 8.62
C ASN A 153 -19.37 6.01 8.68
N VAL A 154 -18.52 5.03 9.01
CA VAL A 154 -18.96 3.66 9.29
C VAL A 154 -19.57 3.64 10.68
N SER A 155 -20.77 3.06 10.83
CA SER A 155 -21.47 3.11 12.12
C SER A 155 -20.60 2.46 13.23
N PRO A 156 -20.41 3.12 14.39
CA PRO A 156 -19.59 2.59 15.48
C PRO A 156 -20.02 1.19 15.96
N GLY A 157 -21.31 0.85 15.87
CA GLY A 157 -21.84 -0.47 16.21
C GLY A 157 -21.41 -1.60 15.25
N LEU A 158 -21.24 -1.31 13.95
CA LEU A 158 -20.66 -2.25 12.99
C LEU A 158 -19.19 -2.53 13.32
N MET A 159 -18.43 -1.47 13.67
CA MET A 159 -17.03 -1.60 14.04
C MET A 159 -16.86 -2.40 15.32
N TYR A 160 -17.63 -2.10 16.38
CA TYR A 160 -17.57 -2.83 17.64
C TYR A 160 -17.92 -4.32 17.47
N ASN A 161 -18.97 -4.64 16.70
CA ASN A 161 -19.35 -6.03 16.42
C ASN A 161 -18.30 -6.79 15.59
N HIS A 162 -17.68 -6.12 14.60
CA HIS A 162 -16.57 -6.70 13.85
C HIS A 162 -15.32 -6.86 14.71
N MET A 163 -15.05 -5.93 15.63
CA MET A 163 -13.94 -6.03 16.60
C MET A 163 -14.17 -7.14 17.64
N ILE A 164 -15.40 -7.37 18.09
CA ILE A 164 -15.73 -8.52 18.96
C ILE A 164 -15.62 -9.83 18.18
N ARG A 165 -16.13 -9.89 16.94
CA ARG A 165 -15.98 -11.08 16.09
C ARG A 165 -14.53 -11.35 15.73
N ALA A 166 -13.74 -10.29 15.51
CA ALA A 166 -12.30 -10.33 15.39
C ALA A 166 -11.73 -10.97 16.66
N LYS A 167 -12.00 -10.47 17.88
CA LYS A 167 -11.58 -11.14 19.14
C LYS A 167 -11.91 -12.64 19.20
N CYS A 168 -13.06 -13.07 18.69
CA CYS A 168 -13.46 -14.49 18.66
C CYS A 168 -12.76 -15.34 17.57
N SER A 169 -12.07 -14.73 16.61
CA SER A 169 -11.34 -15.39 15.51
C SER A 169 -9.85 -15.03 15.45
N PHE A 170 -9.36 -14.13 16.31
CA PHE A 170 -8.07 -13.42 16.20
C PHE A 170 -6.87 -14.03 16.90
N TRP A 171 -6.98 -15.22 17.47
CA TRP A 171 -5.79 -15.88 18.01
C TRP A 171 -4.82 -16.35 16.89
N ALA A 172 -5.14 -16.06 15.61
CA ALA A 172 -4.40 -16.57 14.45
C ALA A 172 -3.75 -15.51 13.52
N SER A 173 -4.00 -14.21 13.62
CA SER A 173 -3.28 -13.23 12.77
C SER A 173 -3.22 -11.80 13.32
N ARG A 174 -2.06 -11.42 13.87
CA ARG A 174 -1.68 -10.04 14.23
C ARG A 174 -1.38 -9.23 12.95
N ASP A 175 -2.39 -8.78 12.24
CA ASP A 175 -2.20 -7.99 11.01
C ASP A 175 -2.13 -6.47 11.26
N MET A 176 -1.24 -5.79 10.52
CA MET A 176 -1.03 -4.34 10.63
C MET A 176 -2.29 -3.54 10.31
N GLU A 177 -3.10 -4.04 9.38
CA GLU A 177 -4.29 -3.34 8.88
C GLU A 177 -5.35 -3.22 10.00
N SER A 178 -5.56 -4.25 10.81
CA SER A 178 -6.50 -4.23 11.93
C SER A 178 -6.05 -3.29 13.04
N VAL A 179 -4.77 -3.26 13.39
CA VAL A 179 -4.26 -2.34 14.45
C VAL A 179 -4.39 -0.87 14.03
N LEU A 180 -4.13 -0.55 12.75
CA LEU A 180 -4.36 0.80 12.21
C LEU A 180 -5.83 1.17 12.22
N ALA A 181 -6.68 0.21 11.86
CA ALA A 181 -8.11 0.34 12.03
C ALA A 181 -8.45 0.71 13.50
N LEU A 182 -8.00 -0.06 14.48
CA LEU A 182 -8.25 0.27 15.89
C LEU A 182 -7.81 1.69 16.28
N TYR A 183 -6.61 2.11 15.88
CA TYR A 183 -6.13 3.48 16.10
C TYR A 183 -7.12 4.53 15.61
N TRP A 184 -7.57 4.39 14.37
CA TRP A 184 -8.50 5.34 13.74
C TRP A 184 -9.89 5.32 14.36
N TYR A 185 -10.34 4.18 14.88
CA TYR A 185 -11.59 4.09 15.62
C TYR A 185 -11.52 4.94 16.90
N GLY A 186 -10.47 4.74 17.69
CA GLY A 186 -10.28 5.52 18.92
C GLY A 186 -10.12 7.02 18.66
N LYS A 187 -9.41 7.42 17.59
CA LYS A 187 -9.27 8.83 17.21
C LYS A 187 -10.56 9.51 16.74
N ASN A 188 -11.53 8.75 16.24
CA ASN A 188 -12.77 9.29 15.67
C ASN A 188 -13.99 9.11 16.59
N GLY A 189 -13.79 9.10 17.91
CA GLY A 189 -14.87 9.09 18.90
C GLY A 189 -15.03 7.76 19.66
N GLY A 190 -14.13 6.80 19.47
CA GLY A 190 -14.00 5.67 20.39
C GLY A 190 -13.44 6.11 21.75
N SER A 191 -13.76 5.36 22.81
CA SER A 191 -13.17 5.62 24.13
C SER A 191 -11.67 5.34 24.11
N HIS A 192 -10.88 6.28 24.63
CA HIS A 192 -9.42 6.11 24.76
C HIS A 192 -9.05 4.89 25.61
N SER A 193 -9.81 4.61 26.68
CA SER A 193 -9.56 3.43 27.53
C SER A 193 -9.76 2.12 26.76
N VAL A 194 -10.82 2.06 25.95
CA VAL A 194 -11.11 0.90 25.09
C VAL A 194 -10.01 0.74 24.04
N LEU A 195 -9.49 1.84 23.50
CA LEU A 195 -8.36 1.79 22.57
C LEU A 195 -7.14 1.17 23.23
N VAL A 196 -6.74 1.64 24.42
CA VAL A 196 -5.58 1.11 25.15
C VAL A 196 -5.75 -0.38 25.45
N GLU A 197 -6.92 -0.81 25.93
CA GLU A 197 -7.20 -2.23 26.20
C GLU A 197 -7.06 -3.10 24.94
N LEU A 198 -7.53 -2.61 23.80
CA LEU A 198 -7.45 -3.33 22.52
C LEU A 198 -6.02 -3.37 21.99
N PHE A 199 -5.28 -2.28 22.15
CA PHE A 199 -3.87 -2.22 21.81
C PHE A 199 -3.03 -3.18 22.64
N MET A 200 -3.26 -3.19 23.95
CA MET A 200 -2.65 -4.17 24.85
C MET A 200 -2.99 -5.60 24.43
N ALA A 201 -4.24 -5.90 24.07
CA ALA A 201 -4.64 -7.24 23.67
C ALA A 201 -4.06 -7.69 22.31
N GLU A 202 -4.04 -6.82 21.31
CA GLU A 202 -3.63 -7.15 19.93
C GLU A 202 -2.11 -7.05 19.73
N MET A 203 -1.45 -6.17 20.47
CA MET A 203 0.00 -5.98 20.47
C MET A 203 0.66 -6.64 21.69
N TYR A 204 0.00 -7.63 22.32
CA TYR A 204 0.47 -8.32 23.54
C TYR A 204 1.74 -9.14 23.27
N ASP A 205 2.84 -8.40 23.30
CA ASP A 205 4.23 -8.83 23.35
C ASP A 205 4.97 -7.58 23.83
N ASP A 206 5.80 -7.69 24.88
CA ASP A 206 6.55 -6.56 25.46
C ASP A 206 7.45 -5.85 24.42
N LEU A 207 7.59 -6.46 23.24
CA LEU A 207 8.26 -5.93 22.06
C LEU A 207 7.46 -4.86 21.28
N TYR A 208 6.12 -4.80 21.34
CA TYR A 208 5.35 -3.89 20.45
C TYR A 208 4.60 -2.77 21.15
N TYR A 209 4.01 -3.03 22.32
CA TYR A 209 3.33 -1.99 23.10
C TYR A 209 4.07 -1.75 24.41
N GLN A 210 4.49 -0.51 24.64
CA GLN A 210 5.12 -0.08 25.89
C GLN A 210 4.32 1.07 26.48
N GLU A 211 3.82 0.87 27.70
CA GLU A 211 2.95 1.83 28.41
C GLU A 211 3.60 3.20 28.62
N LYS A 212 4.93 3.25 28.72
CA LYS A 212 5.69 4.50 28.86
C LYS A 212 5.68 5.38 27.61
N PHE A 213 5.29 4.83 26.46
CA PHE A 213 5.20 5.53 25.19
C PHE A 213 3.74 5.86 24.87
N SER A 214 3.51 7.00 24.22
CA SER A 214 2.18 7.33 23.69
C SER A 214 1.73 6.30 22.64
N ILE A 215 0.43 6.28 22.35
CA ILE A 215 -0.12 5.40 21.31
C ILE A 215 0.54 5.69 19.96
N GLU A 216 0.77 6.96 19.62
CA GLU A 216 1.44 7.37 18.39
C GLU A 216 2.90 6.89 18.31
N GLU A 217 3.66 6.93 19.42
CA GLU A 217 5.02 6.39 19.49
C GLU A 217 5.03 4.87 19.28
N ASN A 218 4.10 4.15 19.92
CA ASN A 218 3.91 2.70 19.72
C ASN A 218 3.50 2.38 18.27
N MET A 219 2.60 3.18 17.68
CA MET A 219 2.16 3.02 16.29
C MET A 219 3.27 3.31 15.27
N LEU A 220 4.17 4.25 15.56
CA LEU A 220 5.35 4.49 14.75
C LEU A 220 6.25 3.25 14.74
N ALA A 221 6.57 2.70 15.92
CA ALA A 221 7.40 1.50 16.03
C ALA A 221 6.75 0.29 15.35
N PHE A 222 5.46 0.08 15.57
CA PHE A 222 4.69 -0.98 14.94
C PHE A 222 4.66 -0.83 13.40
N SER A 223 4.44 0.39 12.90
CA SER A 223 4.48 0.68 11.45
C SER A 223 5.86 0.40 10.84
N PHE A 224 6.92 0.71 11.57
CA PHE A 224 8.29 0.43 11.14
C PHE A 224 8.55 -1.07 11.04
N VAL A 225 8.20 -1.82 12.09
CA VAL A 225 8.37 -3.28 12.17
C VAL A 225 7.64 -4.02 11.06
N TYR A 226 6.44 -3.59 10.70
CA TYR A 226 5.62 -4.19 9.64
C TYR A 226 5.85 -3.57 8.25
N CYS A 227 6.90 -2.75 8.10
CA CYS A 227 7.25 -2.09 6.84
C CYS A 227 6.10 -1.24 6.24
N ASN A 228 5.22 -0.68 7.07
CA ASN A 228 4.18 0.24 6.61
C ASN A 228 4.70 1.67 6.50
N TYR A 229 5.21 2.01 5.31
CA TYR A 229 5.78 3.32 5.03
C TYR A 229 4.80 4.50 5.20
N GLU A 230 3.53 4.32 4.87
CA GLU A 230 2.53 5.39 5.04
C GLU A 230 2.23 5.61 6.53
N GLY A 231 2.17 4.53 7.31
CA GLY A 231 2.11 4.60 8.78
C GLY A 231 3.31 5.33 9.36
N VAL A 232 4.53 4.96 8.97
CA VAL A 232 5.77 5.62 9.46
C VAL A 232 5.73 7.12 9.17
N LYS A 233 5.40 7.54 7.94
CA LYS A 233 5.28 8.97 7.59
C LYS A 233 4.27 9.69 8.46
N TYR A 234 3.07 9.12 8.59
CA TYR A 234 1.99 9.74 9.33
C TYR A 234 2.36 9.89 10.81
N PHE A 235 2.75 8.79 11.47
CA PHE A 235 3.07 8.83 12.89
C PHE A 235 4.30 9.70 13.17
N TRP A 236 5.32 9.67 12.32
CA TRP A 236 6.45 10.59 12.43
C TRP A 236 6.04 12.08 12.41
N SER A 237 5.06 12.42 11.56
CA SER A 237 4.60 13.81 11.40
C SER A 237 3.82 14.34 12.60
N VAL A 238 3.15 13.48 13.37
CA VAL A 238 2.34 13.89 14.52
C VAL A 238 3.09 13.87 15.85
N LEU A 239 4.28 13.26 15.89
CA LEU A 239 5.16 13.29 17.07
C LEU A 239 5.93 14.62 17.13
N ASN A 240 6.16 15.10 18.36
CA ASN A 240 7.11 16.18 18.62
C ASN A 240 8.56 15.67 18.61
N ASP A 241 9.54 16.58 18.67
CA ASP A 241 10.96 16.21 18.52
C ASP A 241 11.47 15.28 19.63
N GLU A 242 11.01 15.48 20.88
CA GLU A 242 11.36 14.61 22.01
C GLU A 242 10.79 13.19 21.84
N GLN A 243 9.53 13.09 21.41
CA GLN A 243 8.88 11.80 21.11
C GLN A 243 9.57 11.09 19.93
N ARG A 244 9.99 11.83 18.91
CA ARG A 244 10.75 11.27 17.76
C ARG A 244 12.07 10.69 18.20
N GLU A 245 12.83 11.41 19.03
CA GLU A 245 14.11 10.94 19.57
C GLU A 245 13.93 9.65 20.37
N ARG A 246 13.00 9.63 21.32
CA ARG A 246 12.72 8.44 22.11
C ARG A 246 12.21 7.26 21.27
N SER A 247 11.40 7.54 20.24
CA SER A 247 10.91 6.51 19.31
C SER A 247 12.03 5.87 18.49
N ILE A 248 13.02 6.64 18.04
CA ILE A 248 14.19 6.10 17.34
C ILE A 248 14.93 5.13 18.25
N ILE A 249 15.22 5.54 19.49
CA ILE A 249 15.91 4.70 20.48
C ILE A 249 15.12 3.40 20.71
N ASN A 250 13.80 3.50 20.84
CA ASN A 250 12.94 2.34 21.00
C ASN A 250 12.99 1.38 19.79
N ILE A 251 12.85 1.90 18.57
CA ILE A 251 12.89 1.11 17.33
C ILE A 251 14.24 0.40 17.20
N ILE A 252 15.34 1.10 17.47
CA ILE A 252 16.69 0.50 17.46
C ILE A 252 16.80 -0.60 18.52
N GLY A 253 16.36 -0.33 19.75
CA GLY A 253 16.37 -1.29 20.85
C GLY A 253 15.55 -2.56 20.56
N GLN A 254 14.37 -2.42 19.95
CA GLN A 254 13.51 -3.54 19.55
C GLN A 254 14.11 -4.37 18.41
N ASN A 255 14.71 -3.72 17.40
CA ASN A 255 15.37 -4.41 16.29
C ASN A 255 16.59 -5.21 16.75
N ASN A 256 17.37 -4.67 17.70
CA ASN A 256 18.50 -5.39 18.28
C ASN A 256 18.04 -6.63 19.04
N ARG A 257 16.98 -6.54 19.87
CA ARG A 257 16.43 -7.72 20.58
C ARG A 257 15.97 -8.82 19.62
N ARG A 258 15.27 -8.46 18.54
CA ARG A 258 14.85 -9.43 17.51
C ARG A 258 16.03 -10.10 16.80
N LEU A 259 17.11 -9.35 16.52
CA LEU A 259 18.33 -9.93 15.95
C LEU A 259 18.97 -10.94 16.91
N PHE A 260 19.07 -10.61 18.20
CA PHE A 260 19.58 -11.53 19.22
C PHE A 260 18.71 -12.78 19.43
N GLU A 261 17.38 -12.65 19.37
CA GLU A 261 16.45 -13.77 19.52
C GLU A 261 16.38 -14.67 18.26
N SER A 262 16.68 -14.11 17.08
CA SER A 262 16.63 -14.83 15.80
C SER A 262 17.87 -15.70 15.49
N GLY A 263 18.90 -15.68 16.33
CA GLY A 263 20.09 -16.54 16.22
C GLY A 263 20.99 -16.30 15.00
N ASN A 264 20.69 -15.32 14.15
CA ASN A 264 21.52 -14.96 12.99
C ASN A 264 22.36 -13.72 13.28
N CYS A 265 23.38 -13.88 14.11
CA CYS A 265 24.54 -12.98 14.08
C CYS A 265 25.34 -13.26 12.81
N HIS A 266 25.01 -12.56 11.72
CA HIS A 266 26.03 -12.20 10.75
C HIS A 266 26.26 -10.70 10.86
N ASP A 267 27.51 -10.38 11.19
CA ASP A 267 28.03 -9.05 11.49
C ASP A 267 27.56 -8.01 10.46
N ILE A 268 26.91 -6.97 10.97
CA ILE A 268 26.74 -5.72 10.22
C ILE A 268 27.78 -4.77 10.80
N ASP A 269 28.93 -4.70 10.13
CA ASP A 269 29.90 -3.62 10.33
C ASP A 269 29.25 -2.29 9.92
N LEU A 270 29.25 -1.34 10.85
CA LEU A 270 28.79 0.05 10.69
C LEU A 270 29.72 0.88 9.79
#